data_AF-A0A1F3E4X9-F1
#
_entry.id   AF-A0A1F3E4X9-F1
#
_cell.length_a   1.000
_cell.length_b   1.000
_cell.length_c   1.000
_cell.angle_alpha   90.00
_cell.angle_beta   90.00
_cell.angle_gamma   90.00
#
_symmetry.space_group_name_H-M   'P 1'
#
loop_
_entity.id
_entity.type
_entity.pdbx_description
1 polymer ?
#
loop_
_entity_poly.entity_id
_entity_poly.type
_entity_poly.pdbx_seq_one_letter_code
_entity_poly.pdbx_strand_id
1 'polypeptide(L)'
;MELEQLINLERFYNFKNIPISLHRAKSHFHNPRADKNDIIMIIAFKNNEIVGYMGILPDFLFIESLTKHRDSSLRGTKQSIQTLTDSFTNNSNIIEKLKFGWFSCFWVDETMRGEGLGTQLVEKALSEWSGNILITEFAPLSKKLYLKTNSFNNSTFLNGIRLYNRFDLQHILPPKKRIFHKIKSLLSITDNVLNFVFDIRFLFINKNSSSLKLERISKFDSEIENFINSNNNTQLFKRETVDFNWIIKYPWIIQSDKIDSLNKRYYFSAVAKSFENFCCKLRNKNNEVVAFLFFTKRENTLKLPYCIYKSKYLHEIILVILQQIIELKISTFTTYNNEISDQLLKQKTNSLFKKKMIREYLISNNLKEYFDSNNFVIQDGDGDCVFT
;
A
#
# COMPACT_ATOMS: atom_id res chain seq x y z
N MET A 1 -20.41 -17.20 4.49
CA MET A 1 -19.58 -18.21 3.79
C MET A 1 -18.14 -17.81 4.00
N GLU A 2 -17.31 -18.72 4.50
CA GLU A 2 -15.89 -18.45 4.69
C GLU A 2 -15.19 -18.32 3.33
N LEU A 3 -14.14 -17.50 3.25
CA LEU A 3 -13.40 -17.30 2.00
C LEU A 3 -12.74 -18.61 1.53
N GLU A 4 -12.24 -19.44 2.44
CA GLU A 4 -11.67 -20.75 2.11
C GLU A 4 -12.71 -21.67 1.46
N GLN A 5 -13.92 -21.70 2.02
CA GLN A 5 -15.03 -22.44 1.42
C GLN A 5 -15.32 -21.92 0.02
N LEU A 6 -15.41 -20.60 -0.18
CA LEU A 6 -15.69 -19.98 -1.48
C LEU A 6 -14.70 -20.44 -2.57
N ILE A 7 -13.40 -20.37 -2.31
CA ILE A 7 -12.38 -20.67 -3.33
C ILE A 7 -12.25 -22.17 -3.62
N ASN A 8 -12.76 -23.02 -2.73
CA ASN A 8 -12.78 -24.47 -2.88
C ASN A 8 -14.09 -24.98 -3.52
N LEU A 9 -15.10 -24.12 -3.72
CA LEU A 9 -16.31 -24.52 -4.43
C LEU A 9 -16.00 -24.77 -5.91
N GLU A 10 -16.48 -25.88 -6.47
CA GLU A 10 -16.35 -26.17 -7.90
C GLU A 10 -16.90 -25.03 -8.77
N ARG A 11 -18.05 -24.46 -8.38
CA ARG A 11 -18.66 -23.31 -9.08
C ARG A 11 -17.77 -22.06 -9.13
N PHE A 12 -16.81 -21.90 -8.21
CA PHE A 12 -15.88 -20.76 -8.22
C PHE A 12 -15.10 -20.69 -9.53
N TYR A 13 -14.66 -21.86 -10.01
CA TYR A 13 -13.92 -21.98 -11.27
C TYR A 13 -14.80 -21.79 -12.50
N ASN A 14 -16.12 -21.83 -12.34
CA ASN A 14 -17.08 -21.68 -13.44
C ASN A 14 -17.67 -20.28 -13.57
N PHE A 15 -17.52 -19.40 -12.56
CA PHE A 15 -18.03 -18.02 -12.65
C PHE A 15 -17.44 -17.24 -13.82
N LYS A 16 -18.26 -16.48 -14.55
CA LYS A 16 -17.78 -15.63 -15.65
C LYS A 16 -16.80 -14.56 -15.18
N ASN A 17 -17.02 -14.00 -13.99
CA ASN A 17 -16.15 -13.04 -13.33
C ASN A 17 -15.76 -13.60 -11.96
N ILE A 18 -14.48 -13.52 -11.60
CA ILE A 18 -14.03 -13.93 -10.26
C ILE A 18 -13.83 -12.72 -9.35
N PRO A 19 -14.23 -12.79 -8.07
CA PRO A 19 -14.17 -11.64 -7.17
C PRO A 19 -12.80 -11.46 -6.50
N ILE A 20 -11.96 -12.51 -6.52
CA ILE A 20 -10.64 -12.53 -5.88
C ILE A 20 -9.73 -13.54 -6.57
N SER A 21 -8.43 -13.25 -6.69
CA SER A 21 -7.44 -14.23 -7.15
C SER A 21 -7.06 -15.21 -6.02
N LEU A 22 -6.62 -16.42 -6.37
CA LEU A 22 -6.28 -17.46 -5.37
C LEU A 22 -5.13 -17.03 -4.43
N HIS A 23 -4.08 -16.40 -4.97
CA HIS A 23 -2.95 -15.95 -4.15
C HIS A 23 -3.32 -14.75 -3.26
N ARG A 24 -4.25 -13.89 -3.70
CA ARG A 24 -4.78 -12.84 -2.85
C ARG A 24 -5.67 -13.39 -1.74
N ALA A 25 -6.52 -14.38 -2.03
CA ALA A 25 -7.27 -15.09 -1.01
C ALA A 25 -6.33 -15.71 0.04
N LYS A 26 -5.24 -16.36 -0.41
CA LYS A 26 -4.18 -16.87 0.47
C LYS A 26 -3.53 -15.78 1.32
N SER A 27 -3.32 -14.58 0.77
CA SER A 27 -2.81 -13.43 1.51
C SER A 27 -3.77 -13.01 2.62
N HIS A 28 -5.08 -12.94 2.36
CA HIS A 28 -6.07 -12.63 3.39
C HIS A 28 -6.08 -13.66 4.54
N PHE A 29 -5.92 -14.96 4.25
CA PHE A 29 -5.84 -16.00 5.29
C PHE A 29 -4.66 -15.83 6.24
N HIS A 30 -3.58 -15.18 5.78
CA HIS A 30 -2.35 -15.00 6.54
C HIS A 30 -2.15 -13.55 7.00
N ASN A 31 -3.16 -12.69 6.82
CA ASN A 31 -3.08 -11.30 7.28
C ASN A 31 -2.98 -11.29 8.82
N PRO A 32 -1.86 -10.84 9.41
CA PRO A 32 -1.70 -10.81 10.86
C PRO A 32 -2.66 -9.85 11.55
N ARG A 33 -3.35 -9.01 10.77
CA ARG A 33 -4.33 -8.03 11.24
C ARG A 33 -5.78 -8.42 10.96
N ALA A 34 -6.03 -9.63 10.45
CA ALA A 34 -7.38 -10.14 10.22
C ALA A 34 -7.83 -11.08 11.35
N ASP A 35 -9.09 -10.97 11.73
CA ASP A 35 -9.80 -11.87 12.65
C ASP A 35 -10.72 -12.79 11.86
N LYS A 36 -11.08 -13.95 12.43
CA LYS A 36 -11.93 -14.96 11.76
C LYS A 36 -13.30 -14.44 11.33
N ASN A 37 -13.81 -13.42 12.02
CA ASN A 37 -15.13 -12.84 11.79
C ASN A 37 -15.08 -11.60 10.87
N ASP A 38 -13.89 -11.17 10.43
CA ASP A 38 -13.78 -9.99 9.57
C ASP A 38 -14.42 -10.25 8.20
N ILE A 39 -15.31 -9.35 7.79
CA ILE A 39 -15.88 -9.38 6.46
C ILE A 39 -14.88 -8.77 5.47
N ILE A 40 -14.17 -9.63 4.76
CA ILE A 40 -13.15 -9.21 3.77
C ILE A 40 -13.71 -8.98 2.37
N MET A 41 -14.96 -9.39 2.09
CA MET A 41 -15.54 -9.30 0.76
C MET A 41 -17.06 -9.35 0.80
N ILE A 42 -17.69 -8.49 0.01
CA ILE A 42 -19.13 -8.52 -0.28
C ILE A 42 -19.31 -8.81 -1.75
N ILE A 43 -20.20 -9.75 -2.09
CA ILE A 43 -20.45 -10.20 -3.46
C ILE A 43 -21.95 -10.09 -3.73
N ALA A 44 -22.30 -9.48 -4.86
CA ALA A 44 -23.66 -9.42 -5.36
C ALA A 44 -23.88 -10.46 -6.46
N PHE A 45 -24.98 -11.20 -6.34
CA PHE A 45 -25.40 -12.21 -7.30
C PHE A 45 -26.70 -11.80 -8.01
N LYS A 46 -26.78 -12.09 -9.32
CA LYS A 46 -28.03 -12.03 -10.10
C LYS A 46 -28.05 -13.23 -11.03
N ASN A 47 -29.14 -14.01 -11.01
CA ASN A 47 -29.27 -15.26 -11.78
C ASN A 47 -28.07 -16.22 -11.60
N ASN A 48 -27.61 -16.39 -10.35
CA ASN A 48 -26.42 -17.17 -9.97
C ASN A 48 -25.07 -16.68 -10.53
N GLU A 49 -25.02 -15.54 -11.21
CA GLU A 49 -23.78 -14.91 -11.68
C GLU A 49 -23.34 -13.77 -10.76
N ILE A 50 -22.02 -13.57 -10.67
CA ILE A 50 -21.44 -12.44 -9.94
C ILE A 50 -21.56 -11.18 -10.80
N VAL A 51 -22.34 -10.22 -10.30
CA VAL A 51 -22.60 -8.93 -10.97
C VAL A 51 -21.99 -7.72 -10.26
N GLY A 52 -21.39 -7.94 -9.10
CA GLY A 52 -20.63 -6.91 -8.40
C GLY A 52 -19.93 -7.48 -7.18
N TYR A 53 -18.84 -6.85 -6.77
CA TYR A 53 -18.14 -7.18 -5.54
C TYR A 53 -17.33 -6.01 -5.00
N MET A 54 -17.01 -6.10 -3.71
CA MET A 54 -16.15 -5.16 -3.00
C MET A 54 -15.27 -5.94 -2.04
N GLY A 55 -13.96 -5.76 -2.13
CA GLY A 55 -12.99 -6.28 -1.18
C GLY A 55 -12.76 -5.30 -0.04
N ILE A 56 -12.36 -5.85 1.11
CA ILE A 56 -12.01 -5.08 2.30
C ILE A 56 -10.77 -5.72 2.91
N LEU A 57 -9.73 -4.93 3.17
CA LEU A 57 -8.52 -5.39 3.83
C LEU A 57 -8.55 -5.00 5.31
N PRO A 58 -8.66 -5.98 6.24
CA PRO A 58 -8.61 -5.73 7.67
C PRO A 58 -7.28 -5.12 8.13
N ASP A 59 -7.37 -4.15 9.04
CA ASP A 59 -6.23 -3.47 9.62
C ASP A 59 -6.57 -2.84 10.98
N PHE A 60 -5.55 -2.25 11.64
CA PHE A 60 -5.65 -1.59 12.93
C PHE A 60 -5.07 -0.18 12.91
N LEU A 61 -5.78 0.76 13.52
CA LEU A 61 -5.22 2.04 13.96
C LEU A 61 -4.66 1.86 15.37
N PHE A 62 -3.46 2.38 15.62
CA PHE A 62 -2.82 2.33 16.93
C PHE A 62 -2.86 3.71 17.55
N ILE A 63 -3.73 3.88 18.54
CA ILE A 63 -4.02 5.16 19.16
C ILE A 63 -3.38 5.18 20.55
N GLU A 64 -2.59 6.21 20.84
CA GLU A 64 -2.11 6.40 22.21
C GLU A 64 -3.26 6.95 23.05
N SER A 65 -3.66 6.22 24.09
CA SER A 65 -4.57 6.78 25.06
C SER A 65 -3.80 7.85 25.83
N LEU A 66 -4.06 9.13 25.55
CA LEU A 66 -3.83 10.15 26.55
C LEU A 66 -4.73 9.76 27.73
N THR A 67 -4.14 9.48 28.89
CA THR A 67 -4.91 9.34 30.13
C THR A 67 -5.85 10.53 30.20
N LYS A 68 -7.14 10.30 29.95
CA LYS A 68 -8.19 11.30 30.11
C LYS A 68 -7.97 11.89 31.49
N HIS A 69 -7.56 13.15 31.57
CA HIS A 69 -7.94 13.95 32.72
C HIS A 69 -9.46 13.89 32.74
N ARG A 70 -9.99 13.02 33.61
CA ARG A 70 -11.41 13.00 33.93
C ARG A 70 -11.71 14.38 34.45
N ASP A 71 -12.33 15.20 33.60
CA ASP A 71 -13.07 16.34 34.08
C ASP A 71 -14.18 15.77 34.96
N SER A 72 -13.98 15.89 36.27
CA SER A 72 -14.89 15.40 37.29
C SER A 72 -16.08 16.34 37.38
N SER A 73 -16.94 16.30 36.37
CA SER A 73 -18.26 16.93 36.42
C SER A 73 -19.27 16.08 35.67
N LEU A 74 -19.57 14.88 36.20
CA LEU A 74 -20.84 14.18 36.01
C LEU A 74 -20.97 13.12 37.13
N ARG A 75 -21.88 13.40 38.07
CA ARG A 75 -22.30 12.49 39.14
C ARG A 75 -23.30 11.46 38.58
N GLY A 76 -23.22 10.23 39.12
CA GLY A 76 -24.18 9.13 38.96
C GLY A 76 -23.86 8.24 37.76
N THR A 77 -23.63 6.93 37.83
CA THR A 77 -24.05 5.89 38.79
C THR A 77 -23.05 4.73 38.70
N LYS A 78 -22.69 4.15 39.85
CA LYS A 78 -21.84 2.95 39.96
C LYS A 78 -22.61 1.69 39.51
N GLN A 79 -22.02 0.83 38.68
CA GLN A 79 -21.80 -0.58 39.05
C GLN A 79 -20.88 -1.36 38.08
N SER A 80 -19.92 -2.05 38.70
CA SER A 80 -19.23 -3.30 38.33
C SER A 80 -18.48 -3.44 36.99
N ILE A 81 -17.17 -3.16 37.03
CA ILE A 81 -16.15 -4.06 36.44
C ILE A 81 -15.01 -4.15 37.47
N GLN A 82 -14.81 -5.35 38.01
CA GLN A 82 -13.79 -5.63 39.01
C GLN A 82 -12.68 -6.49 38.39
N THR A 83 -11.50 -5.86 38.27
CA THR A 83 -10.12 -6.38 38.34
C THR A 83 -9.69 -7.63 37.57
N LEU A 84 -8.62 -7.44 36.77
CA LEU A 84 -7.35 -8.14 36.90
C LEU A 84 -6.24 -7.20 36.40
N THR A 85 -5.58 -6.49 37.32
CA THR A 85 -4.37 -5.70 37.05
C THR A 85 -3.39 -5.98 38.17
N ASP A 86 -2.43 -6.86 37.91
CA ASP A 86 -1.23 -6.95 38.72
C ASP A 86 -0.23 -5.88 38.26
N SER A 87 0.31 -5.22 39.27
CA SER A 87 1.11 -4.01 39.24
C SER A 87 2.51 -4.22 38.68
N PHE A 88 2.88 -3.41 37.67
CA PHE A 88 4.24 -2.89 37.52
C PHE A 88 4.17 -1.46 36.98
N THR A 89 4.79 -0.54 37.72
CA THR A 89 4.99 0.86 37.35
C THR A 89 5.98 0.98 36.19
N ASN A 90 5.46 1.40 35.03
CA ASN A 90 6.15 2.27 34.09
C ASN A 90 5.04 3.12 33.44
N ASN A 91 5.32 4.39 33.14
CA ASN A 91 4.44 5.24 32.33
C ASN A 91 4.38 4.67 30.89
N SER A 92 3.69 3.55 30.70
CA SER A 92 3.37 3.00 29.40
C SER A 92 2.04 3.58 28.99
N ASN A 93 2.06 4.54 28.05
CA ASN A 93 0.85 4.94 27.32
C ASN A 93 0.17 3.66 26.84
N ILE A 94 -1.11 3.45 27.22
CA ILE A 94 -1.86 2.30 26.72
C ILE A 94 -2.12 2.58 25.24
N ILE A 95 -1.62 1.70 24.37
CA ILE A 95 -1.89 1.76 22.94
C ILE A 95 -3.19 0.98 22.70
N GLU A 96 -4.26 1.69 22.39
CA GLU A 96 -5.53 1.11 21.98
C GLU A 96 -5.48 0.74 20.49
N LYS A 97 -6.00 -0.44 20.15
CA LYS A 97 -6.12 -0.91 18.76
C LYS A 97 -7.56 -0.75 18.30
N LEU A 98 -7.79 0.15 17.34
CA LEU A 98 -9.09 0.29 16.70
C LEU A 98 -9.11 -0.50 15.38
N LYS A 99 -10.06 -1.43 15.26
CA LYS A 99 -10.25 -2.23 14.04
C LYS A 99 -10.93 -1.41 12.94
N PHE A 100 -10.39 -1.47 11.73
CA PHE A 100 -10.97 -0.82 10.55
C PHE A 100 -10.63 -1.59 9.26
N GLY A 101 -11.32 -1.26 8.17
CA GLY A 101 -11.11 -1.89 6.86
C GLY A 101 -10.65 -0.89 5.80
N TRP A 102 -9.71 -1.31 4.95
CA TRP A 102 -9.43 -0.60 3.70
C TRP A 102 -10.34 -1.10 2.59
N PHE A 103 -11.11 -0.22 1.96
CA PHE A 103 -11.79 -0.58 0.73
C PHE A 103 -10.78 -0.96 -0.35
N SER A 104 -11.08 -2.05 -1.04
CA SER A 104 -10.29 -2.56 -2.15
C SER A 104 -11.20 -3.27 -3.15
N CYS A 105 -10.69 -3.57 -4.35
CA CYS A 105 -11.38 -4.39 -5.34
C CYS A 105 -12.87 -4.09 -5.58
N PHE A 106 -13.22 -2.82 -5.78
CA PHE A 106 -14.59 -2.44 -6.09
C PHE A 106 -14.89 -2.62 -7.59
N TRP A 107 -15.85 -3.49 -7.90
CA TRP A 107 -16.29 -3.74 -9.28
C TRP A 107 -17.80 -3.96 -9.36
N VAL A 108 -18.40 -3.45 -10.44
CA VAL A 108 -19.80 -3.66 -10.80
C VAL A 108 -19.86 -3.94 -12.31
N ASP A 109 -20.61 -4.98 -12.67
CA ASP A 109 -20.86 -5.37 -14.06
C ASP A 109 -21.46 -4.19 -14.85
N GLU A 110 -21.02 -4.03 -16.09
CA GLU A 110 -21.39 -2.87 -16.90
C GLU A 110 -22.89 -2.77 -17.13
N THR A 111 -23.57 -3.91 -17.23
CA THR A 111 -25.03 -3.99 -17.43
C THR A 111 -25.83 -3.56 -16.20
N MET A 112 -25.21 -3.55 -15.02
CA MET A 112 -25.83 -3.18 -13.74
C MET A 112 -25.45 -1.77 -13.27
N ARG A 113 -24.61 -1.06 -14.03
CA ARG A 113 -24.17 0.30 -13.66
C ARG A 113 -25.34 1.28 -13.78
N GLY A 114 -25.50 2.14 -12.77
CA GLY A 114 -26.60 3.11 -12.71
C GLY A 114 -27.85 2.58 -12.00
N GLU A 115 -27.95 1.27 -11.73
CA GLU A 115 -29.09 0.65 -11.02
C GLU A 115 -28.98 0.71 -9.49
N GLY A 116 -28.00 1.45 -8.95
CA GLY A 116 -27.79 1.59 -7.50
C GLY A 116 -27.02 0.44 -6.83
N LEU A 117 -26.66 -0.63 -7.56
CA LEU A 117 -25.92 -1.78 -7.00
C LEU A 117 -24.60 -1.37 -6.32
N GLY A 118 -23.86 -0.45 -6.94
CA GLY A 118 -22.62 0.06 -6.35
C GLY A 118 -22.83 0.73 -4.98
N THR A 119 -23.92 1.49 -4.82
CA THR A 119 -24.29 2.13 -3.55
C THR A 119 -24.61 1.07 -2.50
N GLN A 120 -25.39 0.05 -2.85
CA GLN A 120 -25.73 -1.04 -1.94
C GLN A 120 -24.48 -1.79 -1.45
N LEU A 121 -23.50 -2.03 -2.33
CA LEU A 121 -22.23 -2.65 -1.94
C LEU A 121 -21.45 -1.79 -0.93
N VAL A 122 -21.35 -0.48 -1.18
CA VAL A 122 -20.66 0.46 -0.27
C VAL A 122 -21.37 0.52 1.08
N GLU A 123 -22.68 0.69 1.09
CA GLU A 123 -23.47 0.81 2.32
C GLU A 123 -23.43 -0.48 3.15
N LYS A 124 -23.47 -1.64 2.48
CA LYS A 124 -23.28 -2.93 3.16
C LYS A 124 -21.89 -3.01 3.77
N ALA A 125 -20.84 -2.63 3.05
CA ALA A 125 -19.47 -2.63 3.56
C ALA A 125 -19.29 -1.71 4.78
N LEU A 126 -19.84 -0.50 4.71
CA LEU A 126 -19.87 0.45 5.82
C LEU A 126 -20.59 -0.15 7.04
N SER A 127 -21.74 -0.78 6.83
CA SER A 127 -22.49 -1.42 7.91
C SER A 127 -21.71 -2.56 8.59
N GLU A 128 -21.08 -3.46 7.81
CA GLU A 128 -20.32 -4.59 8.36
C GLU A 128 -19.07 -4.15 9.13
N TRP A 129 -18.50 -3.00 8.78
CA TRP A 129 -17.33 -2.43 9.44
C TRP A 129 -17.67 -1.31 10.43
N SER A 130 -18.94 -1.17 10.83
CA SER A 130 -19.40 -0.14 11.77
C SER A 130 -18.96 1.28 11.38
N GLY A 131 -18.90 1.56 10.08
CA GLY A 131 -18.45 2.83 9.53
C GLY A 131 -16.95 3.08 9.62
N ASN A 132 -16.13 2.14 10.07
CA ASN A 132 -14.67 2.29 10.22
C ASN A 132 -13.96 1.86 8.92
N ILE A 133 -13.95 2.74 7.93
CA ILE A 133 -13.39 2.47 6.60
C ILE A 133 -12.43 3.58 6.16
N LEU A 134 -11.31 3.18 5.56
CA LEU A 134 -10.43 4.05 4.79
C LEU A 134 -10.40 3.63 3.33
N ILE A 135 -10.15 4.58 2.43
CA ILE A 135 -10.07 4.31 1.00
C ILE A 135 -8.84 4.98 0.41
N THR A 136 -8.08 4.25 -0.40
CA THR A 136 -6.97 4.74 -1.21
C THR A 136 -7.08 4.19 -2.64
N GLU A 137 -6.27 4.72 -3.57
CA GLU A 137 -6.14 4.25 -4.97
C GLU A 137 -7.50 4.00 -5.70
N PHE A 138 -8.46 4.91 -5.55
CA PHE A 138 -9.79 4.79 -6.15
C PHE A 138 -9.93 5.51 -7.49
N ALA A 139 -10.79 4.97 -8.37
CA ALA A 139 -11.13 5.61 -9.63
C ALA A 139 -12.03 6.86 -9.41
N PRO A 140 -11.97 7.89 -10.28
CA PRO A 140 -12.77 9.10 -10.13
C PRO A 140 -14.29 8.87 -10.05
N LEU A 141 -14.80 7.86 -10.76
CA LEU A 141 -16.22 7.48 -10.70
C LEU A 141 -16.59 6.89 -9.33
N SER A 142 -15.72 6.04 -8.78
CA SER A 142 -15.91 5.45 -7.44
C SER A 142 -15.88 6.52 -6.35
N LYS A 143 -15.01 7.54 -6.48
CA LYS A 143 -15.00 8.68 -5.54
C LYS A 143 -16.37 9.33 -5.42
N LYS A 144 -17.02 9.66 -6.54
CA LYS A 144 -18.35 10.29 -6.55
C LYS A 144 -19.39 9.42 -5.83
N LEU A 145 -19.31 8.11 -6.02
CA LEU A 145 -20.17 7.15 -5.33
C LEU A 145 -19.94 7.19 -3.81
N TYR A 146 -18.67 7.13 -3.36
CA TYR A 146 -18.34 7.16 -1.94
C TYR A 146 -18.83 8.45 -1.26
N LEU A 147 -18.59 9.61 -1.88
CA LEU A 147 -19.05 10.90 -1.34
C LEU A 147 -20.57 10.97 -1.24
N LYS A 148 -21.32 10.36 -2.17
CA LYS A 148 -22.80 10.33 -2.14
C LYS A 148 -23.37 9.59 -0.93
N THR A 149 -22.60 8.71 -0.30
CA THR A 149 -23.02 8.01 0.93
C THR A 149 -23.01 8.90 2.17
N ASN A 150 -22.50 10.13 2.08
CA ASN A 150 -22.29 11.06 3.20
C ASN A 150 -21.42 10.50 4.35
N SER A 151 -20.81 9.34 4.15
CA SER A 151 -19.97 8.66 5.15
C SER A 151 -18.50 9.07 5.08
N PHE A 152 -18.10 9.80 4.02
CA PHE A 152 -16.73 10.22 3.75
C PHE A 152 -16.67 11.72 3.47
N ASN A 153 -16.69 12.53 4.54
CA ASN A 153 -16.60 13.99 4.41
C ASN A 153 -15.17 14.52 4.58
N ASN A 154 -14.22 13.63 4.89
CA ASN A 154 -12.83 13.99 5.18
C ASN A 154 -11.86 13.31 4.23
N SER A 155 -10.75 14.00 3.97
CA SER A 155 -9.69 13.51 3.10
C SER A 155 -8.34 13.96 3.63
N THR A 156 -7.34 13.11 3.49
CA THR A 156 -5.95 13.47 3.69
C THR A 156 -5.13 13.18 2.44
N PHE A 157 -4.01 13.86 2.29
CA PHE A 157 -3.21 13.83 1.07
C PHE A 157 -1.75 13.54 1.38
N LEU A 158 -1.17 12.60 0.62
CA LEU A 158 0.27 12.42 0.58
C LEU A 158 0.85 13.08 -0.65
N ASN A 159 1.83 13.95 -0.42
CA ASN A 159 2.61 14.59 -1.47
C ASN A 159 3.75 13.67 -1.87
N GLY A 160 3.84 13.40 -3.17
CA GLY A 160 4.85 12.50 -3.71
C GLY A 160 5.56 13.05 -4.93
N ILE A 161 6.52 12.26 -5.38
CA ILE A 161 7.27 12.50 -6.60
C ILE A 161 7.34 11.23 -7.42
N ARG A 162 7.24 11.40 -8.74
CA ARG A 162 7.60 10.38 -9.73
C ARG A 162 8.80 10.84 -10.53
N LEU A 163 9.84 10.02 -10.53
CA LEU A 163 11.03 10.19 -11.36
C LEU A 163 10.92 9.30 -12.59
N TYR A 164 11.13 9.89 -13.77
CA TYR A 164 11.27 9.17 -15.03
C TYR A 164 12.76 9.11 -15.36
N ASN A 165 13.34 7.93 -15.26
CA ASN A 165 14.79 7.73 -15.30
C ASN A 165 15.29 7.17 -16.64
N ARG A 166 14.43 6.43 -17.35
CA ARG A 166 14.72 5.78 -18.63
C ARG A 166 13.51 5.91 -19.56
N PHE A 167 13.75 5.79 -20.86
CA PHE A 167 12.71 5.75 -21.87
C PHE A 167 11.91 4.44 -21.75
N ASP A 168 10.58 4.55 -21.87
CA ASP A 168 9.65 3.44 -21.78
C ASP A 168 8.40 3.67 -22.66
N LEU A 169 8.65 4.04 -23.92
CA LEU A 169 7.63 4.34 -24.91
C LEU A 169 6.74 3.12 -25.18
N GLN A 170 7.28 1.91 -25.13
CA GLN A 170 6.54 0.67 -25.34
C GLN A 170 5.41 0.43 -24.33
N HIS A 171 5.48 1.02 -23.14
CA HIS A 171 4.44 0.92 -22.11
C HIS A 171 3.61 2.21 -22.02
N ILE A 172 4.22 3.38 -22.23
CA ILE A 172 3.55 4.69 -22.09
C ILE A 172 2.62 5.01 -23.27
N LEU A 173 2.98 4.64 -24.50
CA LEU A 173 2.25 5.06 -25.71
C LEU A 173 1.07 4.15 -26.11
N PRO A 174 1.12 2.80 -26.03
CA PRO A 174 0.02 1.95 -26.48
C PRO A 174 -1.36 2.25 -25.89
N PRO A 175 -1.49 2.63 -24.60
CA PRO A 175 -2.78 2.99 -24.03
C PRO A 175 -3.40 4.27 -24.63
N LYS A 176 -2.59 5.14 -25.25
CA LYS A 176 -3.06 6.44 -25.77
C LYS A 176 -3.73 6.33 -27.14
N LYS A 177 -3.20 5.49 -28.03
CA LYS A 177 -3.72 5.29 -29.40
C LYS A 177 -3.44 3.89 -29.93
N ARG A 178 -4.39 3.33 -30.69
CA ARG A 178 -4.30 1.97 -31.27
C ARG A 178 -3.08 1.77 -32.18
N ILE A 179 -2.60 2.82 -32.85
CA ILE A 179 -1.41 2.74 -33.72
C ILE A 179 -0.16 2.30 -32.93
N PHE A 180 0.01 2.80 -31.69
CA PHE A 180 1.13 2.46 -30.83
C PHE A 180 1.10 1.01 -30.33
N HIS A 181 -0.10 0.41 -30.26
CA HIS A 181 -0.23 -1.01 -29.96
C HIS A 181 0.33 -1.88 -31.10
N LYS A 182 0.12 -1.48 -32.37
CA LYS A 182 0.64 -2.21 -33.54
C LYS A 182 2.15 -2.13 -33.65
N ILE A 183 2.75 -0.98 -33.33
CA ILE A 183 4.20 -0.76 -33.43
C ILE A 183 4.96 -1.01 -32.12
N LYS A 184 4.35 -1.72 -31.15
CA LYS A 184 4.93 -1.91 -29.81
C LYS A 184 6.36 -2.48 -29.84
N SER A 185 6.63 -3.43 -30.73
CA SER A 185 7.98 -4.01 -30.88
C SER A 185 9.00 -2.97 -31.36
N LEU A 186 8.61 -2.09 -32.29
CA LEU A 186 9.47 -1.00 -32.75
C LEU A 186 9.75 0.00 -31.61
N LEU A 187 8.74 0.35 -30.81
CA LEU A 187 8.91 1.20 -29.63
C LEU A 187 9.90 0.58 -28.63
N SER A 188 9.85 -0.74 -28.43
CA SER A 188 10.81 -1.45 -27.57
C SER A 188 12.24 -1.33 -28.08
N ILE A 189 12.45 -1.46 -29.39
CA ILE A 189 13.77 -1.25 -30.02
C ILE A 189 14.23 0.20 -29.81
N THR A 190 13.36 1.17 -30.04
CA THR A 190 13.65 2.59 -29.81
C THR A 190 14.03 2.85 -28.35
N ASP A 191 13.29 2.29 -27.40
CA ASP A 191 13.60 2.41 -25.96
C ASP A 191 14.99 1.86 -25.64
N ASN A 192 15.35 0.69 -26.19
CA ASN A 192 16.67 0.09 -25.97
C ASN A 192 17.81 0.97 -26.51
N VAL A 193 17.65 1.52 -27.73
CA VAL A 193 18.67 2.40 -28.34
C VAL A 193 18.82 3.69 -27.55
N LEU A 194 17.71 4.35 -27.22
CA LEU A 194 17.74 5.60 -26.45
C LEU A 194 18.33 5.36 -25.06
N ASN A 195 17.96 4.29 -24.38
CA ASN A 195 18.48 3.97 -23.06
C ASN A 195 19.97 3.59 -23.10
N PHE A 196 20.45 2.89 -24.14
CA PHE A 196 21.87 2.59 -24.28
C PHE A 196 22.72 3.87 -24.33
N VAL A 197 22.33 4.84 -25.18
CA VAL A 197 23.02 6.13 -25.28
C VAL A 197 22.87 6.93 -23.98
N PHE A 198 21.67 6.96 -23.43
CA PHE A 198 21.38 7.79 -22.26
C PHE A 198 22.03 7.25 -20.99
N ASP A 199 22.21 5.93 -20.85
CA ASP A 199 22.85 5.28 -19.69
C ASP A 199 24.34 5.60 -19.58
N ILE A 200 25.00 6.09 -20.64
CA ILE A 200 26.40 6.56 -20.59
C ILE A 200 26.60 7.58 -19.47
N ARG A 201 25.59 8.43 -19.19
CA ARG A 201 25.64 9.41 -18.09
C ARG A 201 25.86 8.79 -16.71
N PHE A 202 25.46 7.53 -16.54
CA PHE A 202 25.61 6.81 -15.27
C PHE A 202 27.03 6.29 -15.05
N LEU A 203 27.87 6.21 -16.10
CA LEU A 203 29.29 5.84 -15.96
C LEU A 203 30.10 6.89 -15.20
N PHE A 204 29.68 8.16 -15.27
CA PHE A 204 30.34 9.28 -14.60
C PHE A 204 29.79 9.54 -13.18
N ILE A 205 28.83 8.74 -12.71
CA ILE A 205 28.31 8.85 -11.36
C ILE A 205 29.20 8.08 -10.41
N ASN A 206 29.65 8.75 -9.36
CA ASN A 206 30.36 8.09 -8.27
C ASN A 206 29.42 7.13 -7.53
N LYS A 207 29.61 5.82 -7.76
CA LYS A 207 28.85 4.74 -7.11
C LYS A 207 29.07 4.68 -5.59
N ASN A 208 30.11 5.33 -5.06
CA ASN A 208 30.42 5.40 -3.63
C ASN A 208 30.06 6.78 -3.03
N SER A 209 29.02 7.43 -3.55
CA SER A 209 28.62 8.76 -3.08
C SER A 209 28.00 8.75 -1.68
N SER A 210 27.39 7.64 -1.26
CA SER A 210 26.87 7.47 0.10
C SER A 210 27.89 6.82 1.01
N SER A 211 28.00 7.32 2.24
CA SER A 211 28.80 6.68 3.29
C SER A 211 28.08 5.49 3.95
N LEU A 212 26.83 5.25 3.57
CA LEU A 212 26.01 4.17 4.13
C LEU A 212 26.20 2.87 3.35
N LYS A 213 26.33 1.76 4.09
CA LYS A 213 26.36 0.42 3.52
C LYS A 213 24.94 -0.10 3.36
N LEU A 214 24.56 -0.47 2.14
CA LEU A 214 23.29 -1.11 1.81
C LEU A 214 23.39 -2.63 1.99
N GLU A 215 22.48 -3.20 2.77
CA GLU A 215 22.37 -4.65 2.98
C GLU A 215 20.94 -5.12 2.69
N ARG A 216 20.77 -6.12 1.81
CA ARG A 216 19.48 -6.77 1.57
C ARG A 216 19.09 -7.61 2.79
N ILE A 217 17.84 -7.50 3.22
CA ILE A 217 17.30 -8.28 4.34
C ILE A 217 16.74 -9.58 3.78
N SER A 218 17.39 -10.70 4.10
CA SER A 218 16.88 -12.05 3.79
C SER A 218 15.92 -12.56 4.87
N LYS A 219 16.15 -12.18 6.13
CA LYS A 219 15.32 -12.49 7.29
C LYS A 219 15.34 -11.30 8.26
N PHE A 220 14.20 -10.99 8.85
CA PHE A 220 14.13 -9.99 9.91
C PHE A 220 14.75 -10.56 11.19
N ASP A 221 15.86 -9.95 11.62
CA ASP A 221 16.54 -10.22 12.87
C ASP A 221 16.03 -9.30 14.00
N SER A 222 16.41 -9.59 15.24
CA SER A 222 16.01 -8.77 16.39
C SER A 222 16.55 -7.33 16.31
N GLU A 223 17.66 -7.11 15.61
CA GLU A 223 18.26 -5.79 15.43
C GLU A 223 17.35 -4.90 14.56
N ILE A 224 16.90 -5.37 13.40
CA ILE A 224 16.02 -4.60 12.52
C ILE A 224 14.62 -4.44 13.13
N GLU A 225 14.14 -5.46 13.86
CA GLU A 225 12.87 -5.40 14.59
C GLU A 225 12.92 -4.29 15.65
N ASN A 226 13.96 -4.26 16.48
CA ASN A 226 14.16 -3.20 17.47
C ASN A 226 14.28 -1.83 16.81
N PHE A 227 14.98 -1.73 15.67
CA PHE A 227 15.11 -0.49 14.92
C PHE A 227 13.75 0.01 14.41
N ILE A 228 12.95 -0.86 13.77
CA ILE A 228 11.61 -0.52 13.29
C ILE A 228 10.77 -0.06 14.46
N ASN A 229 10.62 -0.88 15.51
CA ASN A 229 9.75 -0.57 16.65
C ASN A 229 10.14 0.76 17.33
N SER A 230 11.43 1.04 17.48
CA SER A 230 11.90 2.28 18.12
C SER A 230 11.70 3.54 17.27
N ASN A 231 11.57 3.40 15.94
CA ASN A 231 11.48 4.53 14.99
C ASN A 231 10.12 4.61 14.30
N ASN A 232 9.12 3.85 14.77
CA ASN A 232 7.78 3.78 14.18
C ASN A 232 6.69 4.47 15.00
N ASN A 233 7.06 5.16 16.08
CA ASN A 233 6.10 5.69 17.06
C ASN A 233 5.14 6.74 16.48
N THR A 234 5.57 7.49 15.46
CA THR A 234 4.75 8.52 14.81
C THR A 234 3.90 7.99 13.64
N GLN A 235 3.98 6.69 13.31
CA GLN A 235 3.15 6.13 12.24
C GLN A 235 1.80 5.66 12.77
N LEU A 236 0.74 6.00 12.05
CA LEU A 236 -0.64 5.70 12.47
C LEU A 236 -0.93 4.19 12.52
N PHE A 237 -0.38 3.45 11.56
CA PHE A 237 -0.66 2.01 11.40
C PHE A 237 0.39 1.11 12.06
N LYS A 238 1.48 1.68 12.57
CA LYS A 238 2.58 0.99 13.29
C LYS A 238 2.94 -0.38 12.67
N ARG A 239 3.35 -0.42 11.39
CA ARG A 239 3.75 -1.67 10.72
C ARG A 239 5.00 -2.29 11.34
N GLU A 240 4.93 -3.59 11.63
CA GLU A 240 6.00 -4.36 12.27
C GLU A 240 6.61 -5.39 11.29
N THR A 241 7.66 -6.08 11.74
CA THR A 241 8.34 -7.12 10.93
C THR A 241 7.41 -8.25 10.52
N VAL A 242 6.41 -8.59 11.35
CA VAL A 242 5.38 -9.59 11.02
C VAL A 242 4.53 -9.14 9.81
N ASP A 243 4.19 -7.86 9.73
CA ASP A 243 3.43 -7.29 8.62
C ASP A 243 4.26 -7.33 7.33
N PHE A 244 5.52 -6.89 7.38
CA PHE A 244 6.40 -6.90 6.21
C PHE A 244 6.67 -8.32 5.70
N ASN A 245 6.87 -9.28 6.61
CA ASN A 245 7.00 -10.71 6.25
C ASN A 245 5.75 -11.23 5.54
N TRP A 246 4.55 -10.89 6.04
CA TRP A 246 3.30 -11.27 5.39
C TRP A 246 3.19 -10.66 3.98
N ILE A 247 3.46 -9.37 3.82
CA ILE A 247 3.39 -8.67 2.52
C ILE A 247 4.37 -9.30 1.50
N ILE A 248 5.59 -9.65 1.93
CA ILE A 248 6.60 -10.28 1.06
C ILE A 248 6.20 -11.71 0.69
N LYS A 249 5.76 -12.50 1.68
CA LYS A 249 5.47 -13.94 1.48
C LYS A 249 4.16 -14.19 0.73
N TYR A 250 3.20 -13.29 0.83
CA TYR A 250 1.87 -13.43 0.23
C TYR A 250 1.51 -12.22 -0.65
N PRO A 251 2.23 -11.98 -1.76
CA PRO A 251 1.95 -10.87 -2.66
C PRO A 251 0.62 -11.07 -3.41
N TRP A 252 -0.03 -9.96 -3.78
CA TRP A 252 -1.25 -10.02 -4.61
C TRP A 252 -0.98 -9.99 -6.11
N ILE A 253 0.28 -9.83 -6.51
CA ILE A 253 0.74 -9.96 -7.88
C ILE A 253 1.84 -11.01 -7.89
N ILE A 254 1.65 -12.05 -8.70
CA ILE A 254 2.65 -13.09 -8.90
C ILE A 254 3.36 -12.92 -10.24
N GLN A 255 4.61 -13.39 -10.29
CA GLN A 255 5.37 -13.40 -11.54
C GLN A 255 4.88 -14.52 -12.45
N SER A 256 4.43 -14.17 -13.65
CA SER A 256 4.16 -15.14 -14.73
C SER A 256 4.17 -14.45 -16.10
N ASP A 257 4.68 -15.15 -17.11
CA ASP A 257 4.68 -14.69 -18.50
C ASP A 257 3.31 -14.80 -19.17
N LYS A 258 2.41 -15.61 -18.60
CA LYS A 258 1.07 -15.86 -19.14
C LYS A 258 0.01 -15.63 -18.06
N ILE A 259 -1.09 -15.02 -18.47
CA ILE A 259 -2.29 -14.88 -17.64
C ILE A 259 -3.15 -16.13 -17.86
N ASP A 260 -3.37 -16.90 -16.81
CA ASP A 260 -4.26 -18.07 -16.85
C ASP A 260 -5.74 -17.69 -17.01
N SER A 261 -6.60 -18.69 -17.25
CA SER A 261 -8.04 -18.47 -17.48
C SER A 261 -8.77 -17.85 -16.28
N LEU A 262 -8.30 -18.10 -15.07
CA LEU A 262 -8.89 -17.60 -13.84
C LEU A 262 -8.57 -16.12 -13.69
N ASN A 263 -7.30 -15.75 -13.78
CA ASN A 263 -6.81 -14.38 -13.71
C ASN A 263 -7.33 -13.49 -14.87
N LYS A 264 -7.64 -14.05 -16.04
CA LYS A 264 -8.32 -13.31 -17.13
C LYS A 264 -9.73 -12.84 -16.77
N ARG A 265 -10.42 -13.55 -15.86
CA ARG A 265 -11.76 -13.22 -15.37
C ARG A 265 -11.73 -12.36 -14.11
N TYR A 266 -10.54 -12.00 -13.62
CA TYR A 266 -10.35 -11.09 -12.51
C TYR A 266 -10.12 -9.67 -13.04
N TYR A 267 -10.81 -8.69 -12.48
CA TYR A 267 -10.77 -7.33 -13.01
C TYR A 267 -9.49 -6.56 -12.62
N PHE A 268 -8.78 -7.02 -11.58
CA PHE A 268 -7.60 -6.34 -11.04
C PHE A 268 -6.30 -7.04 -11.44
N SER A 269 -5.17 -6.35 -11.28
CA SER A 269 -3.85 -6.96 -11.52
C SER A 269 -3.59 -8.09 -10.53
N ALA A 270 -3.34 -9.29 -11.06
CA ALA A 270 -2.96 -10.48 -10.29
C ALA A 270 -1.62 -11.08 -10.77
N VAL A 271 -1.15 -10.68 -11.95
CA VAL A 271 0.05 -11.21 -12.60
C VAL A 271 0.85 -10.08 -13.23
N ALA A 272 2.18 -10.19 -13.18
CA ALA A 272 3.11 -9.33 -13.90
C ALA A 272 4.29 -10.15 -14.44
N LYS A 273 5.02 -9.61 -15.44
CA LYS A 273 6.21 -10.30 -15.99
C LYS A 273 7.34 -10.43 -14.98
N SER A 274 7.46 -9.46 -14.08
CA SER A 274 8.30 -9.55 -12.90
C SER A 274 7.72 -8.71 -11.78
N PHE A 275 7.73 -9.26 -10.57
CA PHE A 275 7.25 -8.61 -9.37
C PHE A 275 8.09 -9.08 -8.19
N GLU A 276 8.62 -8.15 -7.42
CA GLU A 276 9.47 -8.43 -6.26
C GLU A 276 9.19 -7.38 -5.17
N ASN A 277 8.88 -7.85 -3.97
CA ASN A 277 8.96 -7.05 -2.75
C ASN A 277 10.26 -7.40 -2.05
N PHE A 278 11.07 -6.40 -1.73
CA PHE A 278 12.33 -6.62 -1.04
C PHE A 278 12.63 -5.52 -0.03
N CYS A 279 13.35 -5.90 1.01
CA CYS A 279 13.74 -4.99 2.08
C CYS A 279 15.26 -4.82 2.12
N CYS A 280 15.68 -3.63 2.55
CA CYS A 280 17.07 -3.30 2.77
C CYS A 280 17.24 -2.61 4.13
N LYS A 281 18.37 -2.85 4.80
CA LYS A 281 18.86 -2.02 5.90
C LYS A 281 20.07 -1.21 5.46
N LEU A 282 20.16 0.02 5.95
CA LEU A 282 21.32 0.89 5.75
C LEU A 282 22.10 1.00 7.05
N ARG A 283 23.41 0.83 6.97
CA ARG A 283 24.33 0.98 8.09
C ARG A 283 25.27 2.15 7.92
N ASN A 284 25.56 2.84 9.01
CA ASN A 284 26.62 3.86 9.03
C ASN A 284 28.02 3.22 9.17
N LYS A 285 29.06 4.07 9.25
CA LYS A 285 30.46 3.65 9.41
C LYS A 285 30.72 2.88 10.72
N ASN A 286 29.89 3.10 11.76
CA ASN A 286 29.97 2.39 13.04
C ASN A 286 29.19 1.06 13.02
N ASN A 287 28.74 0.62 11.84
CA ASN A 287 27.92 -0.57 11.66
C ASN A 287 26.53 -0.51 12.32
N GLU A 288 26.04 0.68 12.70
CA GLU A 288 24.71 0.83 13.29
C GLU A 288 23.65 0.94 12.20
N VAL A 289 22.48 0.32 12.41
CA VAL A 289 21.33 0.51 11.51
C VAL A 289 20.78 1.93 11.65
N VAL A 290 20.63 2.60 10.50
CA VAL A 290 20.15 3.98 10.41
C VAL A 290 18.91 4.14 9.55
N ALA A 291 18.61 3.16 8.70
CA ALA A 291 17.38 3.13 7.92
C ALA A 291 16.95 1.70 7.57
N PHE A 292 15.64 1.54 7.43
CA PHE A 292 14.94 0.40 6.84
C PHE A 292 14.16 0.90 5.61
N LEU A 293 14.35 0.22 4.49
CA LEU A 293 13.71 0.54 3.21
C LEU A 293 12.94 -0.69 2.72
N PHE A 294 11.66 -0.53 2.44
CA PHE A 294 10.84 -1.52 1.74
C PHE A 294 10.61 -1.04 0.31
N PHE A 295 10.97 -1.86 -0.67
CA PHE A 295 10.76 -1.57 -2.07
C PHE A 295 9.80 -2.57 -2.70
N THR A 296 8.98 -2.08 -3.63
CA THR A 296 8.20 -2.90 -4.55
C THR A 296 8.69 -2.62 -5.96
N LYS A 297 9.22 -3.65 -6.63
CA LYS A 297 9.64 -3.61 -8.03
C LYS A 297 8.65 -4.40 -8.86
N ARG A 298 7.94 -3.71 -9.75
CA ARG A 298 7.06 -4.30 -10.76
C ARG A 298 7.61 -3.94 -12.13
N GLU A 299 8.15 -4.93 -12.83
CA GLU A 299 8.87 -4.72 -14.10
C GLU A 299 9.98 -3.68 -13.91
N ASN A 300 9.91 -2.56 -14.65
CA ASN A 300 10.87 -1.45 -14.57
C ASN A 300 10.37 -0.29 -13.71
N THR A 301 9.32 -0.50 -12.92
CA THR A 301 8.80 0.48 -11.95
C THR A 301 9.22 0.09 -10.54
N LEU A 302 9.81 1.04 -9.81
CA LEU A 302 10.17 0.91 -8.40
C LEU A 302 9.31 1.85 -7.57
N LYS A 303 8.76 1.35 -6.48
CA LYS A 303 8.10 2.15 -5.44
C LYS A 303 8.87 2.00 -4.13
N LEU A 304 8.75 2.99 -3.25
CA LEU A 304 9.23 2.92 -1.87
C LEU A 304 8.04 2.92 -0.88
N PRO A 305 7.30 1.81 -0.72
CA PRO A 305 6.17 1.75 0.21
C PRO A 305 6.47 2.16 1.65
N TYR A 306 7.65 1.80 2.17
CA TYR A 306 8.03 2.11 3.54
C TYR A 306 9.46 2.58 3.63
N CYS A 307 9.68 3.67 4.37
CA CYS A 307 11.00 4.20 4.66
C CYS A 307 11.03 4.66 6.12
N ILE A 308 11.68 3.88 6.98
CA ILE A 308 11.87 4.20 8.41
C ILE A 308 13.34 4.54 8.60
N TYR A 309 13.65 5.75 9.07
CA TYR A 309 15.03 6.21 9.14
C TYR A 309 15.25 7.27 10.21
N LYS A 310 16.51 7.44 10.59
CA LYS A 310 16.96 8.57 11.41
C LYS A 310 17.17 9.79 10.50
N SER A 311 16.43 10.88 10.72
CA SER A 311 16.38 12.05 9.82
C SER A 311 17.74 12.67 9.47
N LYS A 312 18.73 12.54 10.36
CA LYS A 312 20.12 13.02 10.12
C LYS A 312 20.81 12.37 8.91
N TYR A 313 20.31 11.25 8.40
CA TYR A 313 20.86 10.52 7.24
C TYR A 313 20.02 10.67 5.97
N LEU A 314 19.03 11.57 5.94
CA LEU A 314 18.09 11.71 4.82
C LEU A 314 18.81 11.87 3.47
N HIS A 315 19.87 12.68 3.43
CA HIS A 315 20.63 12.92 2.20
C HIS A 315 21.29 11.65 1.67
N GLU A 316 21.98 10.90 2.53
CA GLU A 316 22.66 9.66 2.19
C GLU A 316 21.68 8.56 1.80
N ILE A 317 20.50 8.51 2.42
CA ILE A 317 19.42 7.58 2.06
C ILE A 317 18.92 7.87 0.64
N ILE A 318 18.74 9.14 0.29
CA ILE A 318 18.34 9.54 -1.07
C ILE A 318 19.41 9.16 -2.09
N LEU A 319 20.70 9.33 -1.77
CA LEU A 319 21.79 8.87 -2.65
C LEU A 319 21.72 7.35 -2.88
N VAL A 320 21.45 6.56 -1.83
CA VAL A 320 21.26 5.10 -1.95
C VAL A 320 20.03 4.77 -2.80
N ILE A 321 18.91 5.47 -2.65
CA ILE A 321 17.72 5.27 -3.50
C ILE A 321 18.04 5.56 -4.96
N LEU A 322 18.74 6.66 -5.26
CA LEU A 322 19.16 7.01 -6.62
C LEU A 322 20.13 5.97 -7.20
N GLN A 323 21.00 5.39 -6.37
CA GLN A 323 21.87 4.28 -6.76
C GLN A 323 21.06 3.02 -7.09
N GLN A 324 20.06 2.66 -6.27
CA GLN A 324 19.16 1.52 -6.54
C GLN A 324 18.39 1.70 -7.86
N ILE A 325 17.95 2.92 -8.18
CA ILE A 325 17.31 3.24 -9.46
C ILE A 325 18.24 2.90 -10.65
N ILE A 326 19.52 3.22 -10.54
CA ILE A 326 20.52 2.97 -11.59
C ILE A 326 20.83 1.47 -11.69
N GLU A 327 21.16 0.83 -10.57
CA GLU A 327 21.59 -0.58 -10.51
C GLU A 327 20.49 -1.53 -10.99
N LEU A 328 19.24 -1.27 -10.58
CA LEU A 328 18.08 -2.08 -10.95
C LEU A 328 17.49 -1.70 -12.32
N LYS A 329 18.13 -0.78 -13.05
CA LYS A 329 17.70 -0.27 -14.37
C LYS A 329 16.25 0.21 -14.38
N ILE A 330 15.85 0.94 -13.34
CA ILE A 330 14.48 1.40 -13.15
C ILE A 330 14.13 2.50 -14.15
N SER A 331 13.00 2.37 -14.84
CA SER A 331 12.45 3.41 -15.71
C SER A 331 11.64 4.43 -14.94
N THR A 332 10.84 4.00 -13.97
CA THR A 332 9.99 4.89 -13.17
C THR A 332 10.18 4.62 -11.68
N PHE A 333 10.50 5.64 -10.90
CA PHE A 333 10.50 5.57 -9.43
C PHE A 333 9.36 6.43 -8.86
N THR A 334 8.64 5.95 -7.85
CA THR A 334 7.60 6.74 -7.15
C THR A 334 7.70 6.57 -5.64
N THR A 335 7.59 7.69 -4.92
CA THR A 335 7.40 7.73 -3.47
C THR A 335 6.50 8.90 -3.11
N TYR A 336 5.79 8.76 -2.00
CA TYR A 336 4.92 9.72 -1.33
C TYR A 336 5.47 10.09 0.07
N ASN A 337 6.69 9.67 0.40
CA ASN A 337 7.39 10.16 1.58
C ASN A 337 7.70 11.64 1.36
N ASN A 338 7.13 12.51 2.20
CA ASN A 338 7.12 13.95 2.00
C ASN A 338 8.55 14.54 2.01
N GLU A 339 9.37 14.17 3.00
CA GLU A 339 10.75 14.67 3.13
C GLU A 339 11.63 14.25 1.93
N ILE A 340 11.56 12.98 1.54
CA ILE A 340 12.28 12.45 0.39
C ILE A 340 11.80 13.13 -0.90
N SER A 341 10.49 13.28 -1.06
CA SER A 341 9.89 13.91 -2.25
C SER A 341 10.31 15.37 -2.39
N ASP A 342 10.26 16.13 -1.31
CA ASP A 342 10.65 17.54 -1.28
C ASP A 342 12.14 17.72 -1.61
N GLN A 343 13.00 16.89 -1.03
CA GLN A 343 14.43 16.96 -1.34
C GLN A 343 14.72 16.54 -2.79
N LEU A 344 14.09 15.47 -3.28
CA LEU A 344 14.22 15.04 -4.68
C LEU A 344 13.71 16.09 -5.67
N LEU A 345 12.70 16.88 -5.34
CA LEU A 345 12.23 18.00 -6.17
C LEU A 345 13.29 19.10 -6.26
N LYS A 346 13.89 19.49 -5.13
CA LYS A 346 14.85 20.60 -5.01
C LYS A 346 16.23 20.29 -5.60
N GLN A 347 16.75 19.07 -5.42
CA GLN A 347 18.10 18.71 -5.84
C GLN A 347 18.17 18.29 -7.32
N LYS A 348 19.32 18.43 -7.99
CA LYS A 348 19.50 17.82 -9.31
C LYS A 348 19.48 16.29 -9.19
N THR A 349 18.85 15.63 -10.17
CA THR A 349 18.82 14.17 -10.28
C THR A 349 19.17 13.77 -11.70
N ASN A 350 19.59 12.53 -11.92
CA ASN A 350 19.87 12.01 -13.27
C ASN A 350 18.62 11.50 -14.01
N SER A 351 17.42 11.84 -13.51
CA SER A 351 16.12 11.55 -14.12
C SER A 351 15.89 12.45 -15.35
N LEU A 352 15.27 11.92 -16.40
CA LEU A 352 14.78 12.66 -17.57
C LEU A 352 13.76 13.74 -17.17
N PHE A 353 12.87 13.37 -16.25
CA PHE A 353 11.75 14.21 -15.87
C PHE A 353 11.32 13.89 -14.43
N LYS A 354 10.81 14.91 -13.75
CA LYS A 354 10.21 14.80 -12.41
C LYS A 354 8.78 15.28 -12.47
N LYS A 355 7.87 14.51 -11.86
CA LYS A 355 6.46 14.86 -11.76
C LYS A 355 6.03 14.85 -10.30
N LYS A 356 5.41 15.95 -9.85
CA LYS A 356 4.71 15.98 -8.56
C LYS A 356 3.50 15.05 -8.62
N MET A 357 3.32 14.27 -7.57
CA MET A 357 2.21 13.33 -7.42
C MET A 357 1.46 13.69 -6.14
N ILE A 358 0.16 13.41 -6.12
CA ILE A 358 -0.66 13.52 -4.92
C ILE A 358 -1.45 12.22 -4.84
N ARG A 359 -1.52 11.64 -3.64
CA ARG A 359 -2.41 10.52 -3.34
C ARG A 359 -3.41 10.98 -2.29
N GLU A 360 -4.68 10.82 -2.61
CA GLU A 360 -5.78 11.13 -1.71
C GLU A 360 -6.23 9.87 -0.97
N TYR A 361 -6.51 10.04 0.31
CA TYR A 361 -7.12 9.06 1.18
C TYR A 361 -8.47 9.60 1.63
N LEU A 362 -9.54 8.81 1.45
CA LEU A 362 -10.84 9.15 2.02
C LEU A 362 -10.95 8.50 3.40
N ILE A 363 -11.39 9.30 4.37
CA ILE A 363 -11.53 8.89 5.76
C ILE A 363 -13.02 8.90 6.09
N SER A 364 -13.53 7.78 6.61
CA SER A 364 -14.91 7.73 7.06
C SER A 364 -15.12 8.64 8.27
N ASN A 365 -16.34 9.16 8.43
CA ASN A 365 -16.65 10.11 9.50
C ASN A 365 -16.32 9.55 10.91
N ASN A 366 -16.48 8.23 11.12
CA ASN A 366 -16.18 7.57 12.40
C ASN A 366 -14.69 7.54 12.74
N LEU A 367 -13.83 7.66 11.74
CA LEU A 367 -12.38 7.63 11.94
C LEU A 367 -11.76 9.04 11.98
N LYS A 368 -12.52 10.08 11.64
CA LYS A 368 -12.03 11.46 11.48
C LYS A 368 -11.18 11.94 12.67
N GLU A 369 -11.69 11.78 13.89
CA GLU A 369 -11.06 12.32 15.09
C GLU A 369 -9.62 11.82 15.27
N TYR A 370 -9.35 10.56 14.90
CA TYR A 370 -8.02 9.96 15.04
C TYR A 370 -6.97 10.53 14.08
N PHE A 371 -7.41 11.10 12.96
CA PHE A 371 -6.54 11.74 11.96
C PHE A 371 -6.34 13.23 12.24
N ASP A 372 -7.32 13.88 12.87
CA ASP A 372 -7.23 15.31 13.23
C ASP A 372 -6.44 15.53 14.54
N SER A 373 -6.51 14.59 15.50
CA SER A 373 -6.00 14.78 16.86
C SER A 373 -4.49 14.53 17.02
N ASN A 374 -3.83 13.94 16.02
CA ASN A 374 -2.48 13.43 16.16
C ASN A 374 -1.64 13.76 14.92
N ASN A 375 -0.42 14.26 15.11
CA ASN A 375 0.58 14.46 14.05
C ASN A 375 1.13 13.11 13.56
N PHE A 376 0.26 12.20 13.12
CA PHE A 376 0.66 10.90 12.61
C PHE A 376 1.05 10.96 11.14
N VAL A 377 2.01 10.11 10.77
CA VAL A 377 2.47 9.93 9.40
C VAL A 377 1.85 8.67 8.81
N ILE A 378 1.23 8.80 7.65
CA ILE A 378 0.83 7.67 6.80
C ILE A 378 1.98 7.39 5.84
N GLN A 379 2.38 6.12 5.72
CA GLN A 379 3.40 5.69 4.77
C GLN A 379 2.78 5.33 3.43
N ASP A 380 3.59 5.40 2.37
CA ASP A 380 3.20 5.13 0.99
C ASP A 380 2.57 3.74 0.79
N GLY A 381 2.92 2.77 1.64
CA GLY A 381 2.45 1.39 1.57
C GLY A 381 1.17 1.12 2.36
N ASP A 382 0.69 2.06 3.18
CA ASP A 382 -0.44 1.77 4.05
C ASP A 382 -1.73 1.57 3.24
N GLY A 383 -2.43 0.49 3.59
CA GLY A 383 -3.57 -0.04 2.86
C GLY A 383 -3.22 -1.07 1.80
N ASP A 384 -4.10 -1.18 0.82
CA ASP A 384 -4.02 -2.20 -0.23
C ASP A 384 -2.94 -1.89 -1.29
N CYS A 385 -2.47 -0.65 -1.35
CA CYS A 385 -1.57 -0.15 -2.37
C CYS A 385 -0.16 -0.78 -2.35
N VAL A 386 0.33 -1.27 -1.19
CA VAL A 386 1.62 -1.98 -1.10
C VAL A 386 1.64 -3.28 -1.93
N PHE A 387 0.47 -3.85 -2.21
CA PHE A 387 0.37 -5.09 -2.95
C PHE A 387 0.30 -4.92 -4.48
N THR A 388 0.42 -3.68 -5.01
CA THR A 388 0.06 -3.35 -6.42
C THR A 388 1.16 -2.74 -7.29
#